data_AF-A0A8H5D614-F1
#
_entry.id   AF-A0A8H5D614-F1
#
_cell.length_a   1.000
_cell.length_b   1.000
_cell.length_c   1.000
_cell.angle_alpha   90.00
_cell.angle_beta   90.00
_cell.angle_gamma   90.00
#
_symmetry.space_group_name_H-M   'P 1'
#
loop_
_entity.id
_entity.type
_entity.pdbx_description
1 polymer ?
#
loop_
_entity_poly.entity_id
_entity_poly.type
_entity_poly.pdbx_seq_one_letter_code
_entity_poly.pdbx_strand_id
1 'polypeptide(L)'
;MSPLPKELPLQYRHVPKLVSAYDTCLRVEKDLRRAEKIGQDVTKQLVYIRIPGFLLHHSPSHQGLKTVEVEINACAGEDTRLFQLGKDYFDHYIRAFRASKGPIPTPSNYPSRPSFGKIADMINDTLVEAPQSHADAKKNASLVFVL
;
A
#
# COMPACT_ATOMS: atom_id res chain seq x y z
N MET A 1 13.96 7.41 -4.42
CA MET A 1 12.53 7.16 -4.66
C MET A 1 12.24 7.48 -6.11
N SER A 2 11.44 6.66 -6.79
CA SER A 2 11.15 6.86 -8.22
C SER A 2 10.31 8.12 -8.47
N PRO A 3 10.36 8.69 -9.68
CA PRO A 3 9.43 9.72 -10.16
C PRO A 3 7.94 9.40 -9.93
N LEU A 4 7.09 10.40 -9.71
CA LEU A 4 5.65 10.18 -9.83
C LEU A 4 5.29 9.79 -11.27
N PRO A 5 4.37 8.81 -11.47
CA PRO A 5 3.78 8.54 -12.77
C PRO A 5 3.13 9.80 -13.37
N LYS A 6 3.17 9.98 -14.68
CA LYS A 6 2.60 11.19 -15.32
C LYS A 6 1.09 11.31 -15.17
N GLU A 7 0.40 10.21 -14.92
CA GLU A 7 -1.05 10.12 -14.92
C GLU A 7 -1.51 9.23 -13.75
N LEU A 8 -2.71 9.51 -13.22
CA LEU A 8 -3.38 8.62 -12.28
C LEU A 8 -3.79 7.30 -12.96
N PRO A 9 -4.05 6.24 -12.16
CA PRO A 9 -4.72 5.03 -12.65
C PRO A 9 -6.01 5.35 -13.39
N LEU A 10 -6.29 4.61 -14.47
CA LEU A 10 -7.45 4.86 -15.37
C LEU A 10 -8.77 5.00 -14.60
N GLN A 11 -8.97 4.18 -13.56
CA GLN A 11 -10.18 4.20 -12.75
C GLN A 11 -10.40 5.48 -11.94
N TYR A 12 -9.41 6.37 -11.83
CA TYR A 12 -9.50 7.60 -11.02
C TYR A 12 -9.41 8.89 -11.86
N ARG A 13 -9.11 8.78 -13.17
CA ARG A 13 -8.94 9.95 -14.06
C ARG A 13 -10.21 10.76 -14.27
N HIS A 14 -11.38 10.16 -14.05
CA HIS A 14 -12.66 10.83 -14.19
C HIS A 14 -13.11 11.54 -12.89
N VAL A 15 -12.36 11.42 -11.80
CA VAL A 15 -12.72 12.01 -10.50
C VAL A 15 -11.97 13.34 -10.34
N PRO A 16 -12.64 14.51 -10.51
CA PRO A 16 -11.94 15.79 -10.65
C PRO A 16 -11.10 16.17 -9.43
N LYS A 17 -11.58 15.82 -8.22
CA LYS A 17 -10.86 16.11 -6.97
C LYS A 17 -9.56 15.30 -6.83
N LEU A 18 -9.57 14.05 -7.27
CA LEU A 18 -8.37 13.20 -7.28
C LEU A 18 -7.37 13.69 -8.32
N VAL A 19 -7.85 14.04 -9.51
CA VAL A 19 -7.02 14.64 -10.57
C VAL A 19 -6.37 15.93 -10.07
N SER A 20 -7.14 16.83 -9.47
CA SER A 20 -6.64 18.10 -8.94
C SER A 20 -5.59 17.90 -7.82
N ALA A 21 -5.82 16.96 -6.90
CA ALA A 21 -4.86 16.61 -5.86
C ALA A 21 -3.55 16.07 -6.48
N TYR A 22 -3.66 15.17 -7.46
CA TYR A 22 -2.50 14.57 -8.10
C TYR A 22 -1.70 15.56 -8.96
N ASP A 23 -2.39 16.42 -9.70
CA ASP A 23 -1.77 17.49 -10.50
C ASP A 23 -1.00 18.48 -9.62
N THR A 24 -1.50 18.73 -8.40
CA THR A 24 -0.77 19.51 -7.40
C THR A 24 0.55 18.84 -7.02
N CYS A 25 0.56 17.53 -6.76
CA CYS A 25 1.80 16.80 -6.49
C CYS A 25 2.76 16.81 -7.69
N LEU A 26 2.26 16.63 -8.91
CA LEU A 26 3.06 16.65 -10.14
C LEU A 26 3.70 18.02 -10.40
N ARG A 27 2.93 19.10 -10.20
CA ARG A 27 3.43 20.47 -10.35
C ARG A 27 4.59 20.73 -9.40
N VAL A 28 4.40 20.44 -8.11
CA VAL A 28 5.42 20.67 -7.08
C VAL A 28 6.65 19.78 -7.31
N GLU A 29 6.48 18.51 -7.70
CA GLU A 29 7.63 17.66 -8.04
C GLU A 29 8.43 18.24 -9.22
N LYS A 30 7.76 18.74 -10.26
CA LYS A 30 8.41 19.36 -11.42
C LYS A 30 9.20 20.60 -11.02
N ASP A 31 8.67 21.41 -10.12
CA ASP A 31 9.34 22.62 -9.60
C ASP A 31 10.59 22.27 -8.80
N LEU A 32 10.47 21.31 -7.88
CA LEU A 32 11.60 20.82 -7.10
C LEU A 32 12.70 20.21 -7.99
N ARG A 33 12.35 19.44 -9.02
CA ARG A 33 13.37 18.93 -9.96
C ARG A 33 14.09 20.03 -10.74
N ARG A 34 13.41 21.15 -11.02
CA ARG A 34 14.07 22.31 -11.64
C ARG A 34 15.06 22.93 -10.65
N ALA A 35 14.66 23.11 -9.40
CA ALA A 35 15.53 23.59 -8.33
C ALA A 35 16.74 22.68 -8.08
N GLU A 36 16.54 21.37 -8.07
CA GLU A 36 17.60 20.35 -7.93
C GLU A 36 18.68 20.50 -9.02
N LYS A 37 18.26 20.73 -10.28
CA LYS A 37 19.19 20.95 -11.41
C LYS A 37 20.02 22.23 -11.27
N ILE A 38 19.52 23.21 -10.53
CA ILE A 38 20.22 24.48 -10.26
C ILE A 38 21.14 24.34 -9.02
N GLY A 39 21.17 23.16 -8.39
CA GLY A 39 22.06 22.83 -7.26
C GLY A 39 21.44 23.08 -5.88
N GLN A 40 20.12 23.29 -5.78
CA GLN A 40 19.46 23.39 -4.48
C GLN A 40 19.26 22.00 -3.85
N ASP A 41 19.55 21.86 -2.55
CA ASP A 41 19.21 20.64 -1.81
C ASP A 41 17.71 20.59 -1.51
N VAL A 42 17.00 19.86 -2.37
CA VAL A 42 15.55 19.61 -2.27
C VAL A 42 15.22 18.14 -2.01
N THR A 43 16.22 17.36 -1.57
CA THR A 43 16.14 15.90 -1.49
C THR A 43 14.97 15.44 -0.61
N LYS A 44 14.77 16.10 0.53
CA LYS A 44 13.69 15.78 1.48
C LYS A 44 12.33 16.18 0.94
N GLN A 45 12.21 17.37 0.36
CA GLN A 45 10.99 17.88 -0.22
C GLN A 45 10.51 16.97 -1.36
N LEU A 46 11.43 16.46 -2.19
CA LEU A 46 11.13 15.48 -3.23
C LEU A 46 10.56 14.18 -2.65
N VAL A 47 11.09 13.70 -1.51
CA VAL A 47 10.51 12.53 -0.83
C VAL A 47 9.11 12.86 -0.29
N TYR A 48 8.96 14.00 0.39
CA TYR A 48 7.71 14.40 1.02
C TYR A 48 6.59 14.62 0.02
N ILE A 49 6.85 15.19 -1.17
CA ILE A 49 5.80 15.35 -2.19
C ILE A 49 5.43 14.03 -2.86
N ARG A 50 6.40 13.11 -3.01
CA ARG A 50 6.18 11.82 -3.67
C ARG A 50 5.31 10.90 -2.84
N ILE A 51 5.45 10.92 -1.51
CA ILE A 51 4.66 10.07 -0.61
C ILE A 51 3.14 10.21 -0.85
N PRO A 52 2.51 11.39 -0.70
CA PRO A 52 1.09 11.57 -0.96
C PRO A 52 0.72 11.28 -2.43
N GLY A 53 1.57 11.61 -3.40
CA GLY A 53 1.34 11.26 -4.81
C GLY A 53 1.26 9.75 -5.05
N PHE A 54 2.15 8.95 -4.44
CA PHE A 54 2.08 7.50 -4.52
C PHE A 54 0.94 6.91 -3.69
N LEU A 55 0.56 7.53 -2.58
CA LEU A 55 -0.64 7.12 -1.83
C LEU A 55 -1.90 7.26 -2.68
N LEU A 56 -2.04 8.32 -3.48
CA LEU A 56 -3.15 8.43 -4.45
C LEU A 56 -3.13 7.33 -5.52
N HIS A 57 -1.95 6.83 -5.88
CA HIS A 57 -1.79 5.81 -6.92
C HIS A 57 -2.01 4.38 -6.38
N HIS A 58 -1.67 4.14 -5.13
CA HIS A 58 -1.58 2.79 -4.55
C HIS A 58 -2.43 2.59 -3.29
N SER A 59 -3.30 3.54 -2.94
CA SER A 59 -4.16 3.38 -1.77
C SER A 59 -4.98 2.09 -1.88
N PRO A 60 -4.88 1.18 -0.89
CA PRO A 60 -5.60 -0.09 -0.92
C PRO A 60 -7.09 0.07 -0.60
N SER A 61 -7.51 1.21 -0.05
CA SER A 61 -8.89 1.46 0.35
C SER A 61 -9.42 2.77 -0.23
N HIS A 62 -10.70 2.76 -0.59
CA HIS A 62 -11.39 3.97 -1.05
C HIS A 62 -11.39 5.07 0.02
N GLN A 63 -11.55 4.67 1.30
CA GLN A 63 -11.50 5.62 2.41
C GLN A 63 -10.11 6.25 2.55
N GLY A 64 -9.03 5.47 2.50
CA GLY A 64 -7.67 6.00 2.56
C GLY A 64 -7.37 6.91 1.36
N LEU A 65 -7.85 6.55 0.17
CA LEU A 65 -7.70 7.36 -1.03
C LEU A 65 -8.39 8.72 -0.87
N LYS A 66 -9.62 8.72 -0.37
CA LYS A 66 -10.41 9.93 -0.12
C LYS A 66 -9.79 10.81 0.96
N THR A 67 -9.27 10.23 2.04
CA THR A 67 -8.58 10.99 3.10
C THR A 67 -7.37 11.73 2.53
N VAL A 68 -6.50 11.03 1.80
CA VAL A 68 -5.30 11.62 1.19
C VAL A 68 -5.68 12.72 0.19
N GLU A 69 -6.72 12.50 -0.63
CA GLU A 69 -7.25 13.51 -1.55
C GLU A 69 -7.67 14.80 -0.83
N VAL A 70 -8.48 14.66 0.22
CA VAL A 70 -8.98 15.80 1.00
C VAL A 70 -7.83 16.56 1.65
N GLU A 71 -6.85 15.86 2.23
CA GLU A 71 -5.69 16.48 2.88
C GLU A 71 -4.80 17.24 1.90
N ILE A 72 -4.54 16.68 0.71
CA ILE A 72 -3.76 17.36 -0.33
C ILE A 72 -4.51 18.61 -0.80
N ASN A 73 -5.80 18.49 -1.10
CA ASN A 73 -6.62 19.61 -1.57
C ASN A 73 -6.75 20.71 -0.50
N ALA A 74 -6.73 20.37 0.79
CA ALA A 74 -6.70 21.34 1.88
C ALA A 74 -5.37 22.11 2.00
N CYS A 75 -4.32 21.66 1.33
CA CYS A 75 -3.02 22.33 1.22
C CYS A 75 -2.86 23.14 -0.07
N ALA A 76 -3.92 23.26 -0.89
CA ALA A 76 -3.83 23.91 -2.20
C ALA A 76 -3.32 25.35 -2.10
N GLY A 77 -2.25 25.66 -2.85
CA GLY A 77 -1.61 26.97 -2.88
C GLY A 77 -0.53 27.19 -1.82
N GLU A 78 -0.34 26.25 -0.89
CA GLU A 78 0.66 26.35 0.18
C GLU A 78 1.61 25.14 0.18
N ASP A 79 2.66 25.20 -0.65
CA ASP A 79 3.61 24.08 -0.82
C ASP A 79 4.26 23.65 0.51
N THR A 80 4.51 24.59 1.43
CA THR A 80 5.05 24.28 2.77
C THR A 80 4.13 23.36 3.57
N ARG A 81 2.81 23.57 3.50
CA ARG A 81 1.82 22.69 4.17
C ARG A 81 1.78 21.33 3.51
N LEU A 82 1.91 21.27 2.19
CA LEU A 82 1.99 20.02 1.46
C LEU A 82 3.26 19.22 1.79
N PHE A 83 4.40 19.87 1.98
CA PHE A 83 5.62 19.21 2.47
C PHE A 83 5.47 18.73 3.91
N GLN A 84 4.80 19.50 4.77
CA GLN A 84 4.52 19.08 6.14
C GLN A 84 3.63 17.82 6.15
N LEU A 85 2.56 17.80 5.34
CA LEU A 85 1.71 16.62 5.17
C LEU A 85 2.54 15.37 4.76
N GLY A 86 3.39 15.52 3.74
CA GLY A 86 4.27 14.44 3.29
C GLY A 86 5.26 13.98 4.36
N LYS A 87 5.79 14.91 5.16
CA LYS A 87 6.66 14.63 6.30
C LYS A 87 5.90 13.88 7.40
N ASP A 88 4.65 14.25 7.68
CA ASP A 88 3.83 13.58 8.68
C ASP A 88 3.52 12.13 8.27
N TYR A 89 3.22 11.89 6.98
CA TYR A 89 3.11 10.54 6.45
C TYR A 89 4.42 9.74 6.58
N PHE A 90 5.55 10.39 6.29
CA PHE A 90 6.85 9.76 6.43
C PHE A 90 7.16 9.37 7.87
N ASP A 91 7.03 10.29 8.81
CA ASP A 91 7.45 10.10 10.20
C ASP A 91 6.55 9.12 10.96
N HIS A 92 5.24 9.16 10.73
CA HIS A 92 4.29 8.36 11.51
C HIS A 92 3.99 7.00 10.89
N TYR A 93 3.94 6.90 9.56
CA TYR A 93 3.62 5.64 8.89
C TYR A 93 4.87 4.95 8.37
N ILE A 94 5.68 5.61 7.54
CA ILE A 94 6.78 4.92 6.82
C ILE A 94 7.98 4.63 7.72
N ARG A 95 8.39 5.62 8.53
CA ARG A 95 9.57 5.52 9.39
C ARG A 95 9.42 4.46 10.47
N ALA A 96 8.22 4.30 11.04
CA ALA A 96 7.93 3.27 12.01
C ALA A 96 8.24 1.86 11.47
N PHE A 97 7.78 1.52 10.27
CA PHE A 97 8.07 0.24 9.62
C PHE A 97 9.55 0.05 9.25
N ARG A 98 10.29 1.14 9.03
CA ARG A 98 11.74 1.07 8.77
C ARG A 98 12.54 0.86 10.06
N ALA A 99 12.11 1.46 11.16
CA ALA A 99 12.74 1.32 12.47
C ALA A 99 12.51 -0.07 13.06
N SER A 100 11.35 -0.68 12.78
CA SER A 100 11.02 -2.05 13.21
C SER A 100 11.71 -3.15 12.40
N LYS A 101 12.74 -2.85 11.58
CA LYS A 101 13.65 -3.84 10.99
C LYS A 101 14.59 -4.45 12.04
N GLY A 102 14.05 -4.82 13.19
CA GLY A 102 14.71 -5.76 14.09
C GLY A 102 14.73 -7.16 13.46
N PRO A 103 15.44 -8.11 14.08
CA PRO A 103 15.32 -9.52 13.70
C PRO A 103 13.84 -9.88 13.66
N ILE A 104 13.37 -10.47 12.55
CA ILE A 104 12.06 -11.11 12.50
C ILE A 104 12.04 -12.05 13.72
N PRO A 105 11.09 -11.90 14.66
CA PRO A 105 11.05 -12.77 15.82
C PRO A 105 11.11 -14.21 15.35
N THR A 106 12.06 -14.99 15.87
CA THR A 106 12.12 -16.43 15.62
C THR A 106 10.71 -16.97 15.81
N PRO A 107 10.15 -17.72 14.84
CA PRO A 107 8.81 -18.26 14.95
C PRO A 107 8.65 -18.92 16.33
N SER A 108 7.60 -18.54 17.07
CA SER A 108 7.37 -19.10 18.39
C SER A 108 7.15 -20.61 18.27
N ASN A 109 8.02 -21.41 18.89
CA ASN A 109 7.83 -22.86 19.08
C ASN A 109 6.80 -23.11 20.19
N TYR A 110 5.64 -22.47 20.10
CA TYR A 110 4.57 -22.70 21.05
C TYR A 110 3.88 -24.03 20.70
N PRO A 111 3.65 -24.95 21.66
CA PRO A 111 3.12 -26.29 21.38
C PRO A 111 1.78 -26.33 20.64
N SER A 112 0.96 -25.28 20.77
CA SER A 112 -0.33 -25.20 20.08
C SER A 112 -0.24 -24.74 18.62
N ARG A 113 0.94 -24.33 18.14
CA ARG A 113 1.11 -23.90 16.74
C ARG A 113 1.72 -25.06 15.93
N PRO A 114 0.94 -25.72 15.07
CA PRO A 114 1.52 -26.70 14.15
C PRO A 114 2.56 -25.99 13.27
N SER A 115 3.72 -26.63 13.09
CA SER A 115 4.75 -26.12 12.20
C SER A 115 4.19 -26.04 10.77
N PHE A 116 4.72 -25.13 9.95
CA PHE A 116 4.29 -25.01 8.55
C PHE A 116 4.39 -26.34 7.78
N GLY A 117 5.39 -27.18 8.10
CA GLY A 117 5.50 -28.54 7.56
C GLY A 117 4.32 -29.43 7.97
N LYS A 118 3.95 -29.45 9.26
CA LYS A 118 2.78 -30.20 9.74
C LYS A 118 1.47 -29.74 9.10
N ILE A 119 1.34 -28.43 8.81
CA ILE A 119 0.16 -27.91 8.11
C ILE A 119 0.14 -28.39 6.65
N ALA A 120 1.29 -28.40 5.96
CA ALA A 120 1.39 -28.90 4.60
C ALA A 120 1.09 -30.40 4.52
N ASP A 121 1.62 -31.19 5.45
CA ASP A 121 1.37 -32.63 5.55
C ASP A 121 -0.12 -32.90 5.82
N MET A 122 -0.72 -32.18 6.78
CA MET A 122 -2.16 -32.26 7.07
C MET A 122 -3.02 -31.90 5.85
N ILE A 123 -2.66 -30.85 5.11
CA ILE A 123 -3.40 -30.45 3.90
C ILE A 123 -3.29 -31.54 2.84
N ASN A 124 -2.09 -32.08 2.58
CA ASN A 124 -1.89 -33.15 1.62
C ASN A 124 -2.66 -34.42 1.99
N ASP A 125 -2.70 -34.77 3.27
CA ASP A 125 -3.44 -35.94 3.78
C ASP A 125 -4.96 -35.75 3.69
N THR A 126 -5.45 -34.51 3.71
CA THR A 126 -6.89 -34.18 3.69
C THR A 126 -7.40 -33.82 2.29
N LEU A 127 -6.51 -33.59 1.32
CA LEU A 127 -6.89 -33.23 -0.04
C LEU A 127 -7.49 -34.44 -0.78
N VAL A 128 -8.81 -34.42 -0.94
CA VAL A 128 -9.55 -35.37 -1.78
C VAL A 128 -9.55 -34.84 -3.22
N GLU A 129 -9.41 -35.74 -4.20
CA GLU A 129 -9.45 -35.38 -5.62
C GLU A 129 -10.74 -34.61 -5.98
N ALA A 130 -10.60 -33.59 -6.82
CA ALA A 130 -11.70 -32.71 -7.19
C ALA A 130 -12.83 -33.53 -7.83
N PRO A 131 -14.04 -33.55 -7.24
CA PRO A 131 -15.12 -34.42 -7.69
C PRO A 131 -15.57 -34.06 -9.10
N GLN A 132 -15.60 -35.05 -9.99
CA GLN A 132 -15.98 -34.87 -11.40
C GLN A 132 -17.50 -35.03 -11.62
N SER A 133 -18.25 -35.35 -10.58
CA SER A 133 -19.71 -35.43 -10.61
C SER A 133 -20.34 -34.80 -9.38
N HIS A 134 -21.60 -34.38 -9.53
CA HIS A 134 -22.39 -33.78 -8.45
C HIS A 134 -22.64 -34.77 -7.29
N ALA A 135 -22.71 -36.08 -7.58
CA ALA A 135 -22.85 -37.11 -6.55
C ALA A 135 -21.56 -37.23 -5.71
N ASP A 136 -20.40 -37.16 -6.35
CA ASP A 136 -19.09 -37.23 -5.70
C ASP A 136 -18.83 -35.98 -4.83
N ALA A 137 -19.26 -34.80 -5.29
CA ALA A 137 -19.17 -33.57 -4.52
C ALA A 137 -19.98 -33.63 -3.22
N LYS A 138 -21.20 -34.18 -3.25
CA LYS A 138 -22.04 -34.33 -2.05
C LYS A 138 -21.44 -35.33 -1.06
N LYS A 139 -20.84 -36.41 -1.56
CA LYS A 139 -20.17 -37.43 -0.72
C LYS A 139 -18.92 -36.87 -0.06
N ASN A 140 -18.08 -36.16 -0.80
CA ASN A 140 -16.86 -35.54 -0.27
C ASN A 140 -17.16 -34.44 0.76
N ALA A 141 -18.19 -33.62 0.52
CA ALA A 141 -18.63 -32.63 1.50
C ALA A 141 -19.10 -33.26 2.82
N SER A 142 -19.71 -34.44 2.77
CA SER A 142 -20.19 -35.14 3.97
C SER A 142 -19.06 -35.78 4.79
N LEU A 143 -17.90 -36.06 4.19
CA LEU A 143 -16.70 -36.59 4.88
C LEU A 143 -15.90 -35.49 5.60
N VAL A 144 -15.92 -34.26 5.07
CA VAL A 144 -15.19 -33.11 5.63
C VAL A 144 -15.82 -32.60 6.94
N PHE A 145 -17.08 -32.92 7.22
CA PHE A 145 -17.82 -32.42 8.40
C PHE A 145 -17.88 -33.39 9.60
N VAL A 146 -17.19 -34.54 9.55
CA VAL A 146 -17.21 -35.55 10.64
C VAL A 146 -15.89 -35.60 11.44
N LEU A 147 -15.05 -34.56 11.33
CA LEU A 147 -13.88 -34.35 12.20
C LEU A 147 -14.04 -33.10 13.06
#